data_AF-A0A351UUL5-F1
#
_entry.id   AF-A0A351UUL5-F1
#
_cell.length_a   1.000
_cell.length_b   1.000
_cell.length_c   1.000
_cell.angle_alpha   90.00
_cell.angle_beta   90.00
_cell.angle_gamma   90.00
#
_symmetry.space_group_name_H-M   'P 1'
#
loop_
_entity.id
_entity.type
_entity.pdbx_description
1 polymer ?
#
loop_
_entity_poly.entity_id
_entity_poly.type
_entity_poly.pdbx_seq_one_letter_code
_entity_poly.pdbx_strand_id
1 'polypeptide(L)'
;MKARSFMKKYSFVVGECLKEDQKYQFRCKDRNYHISVTTPEGTEKIIFRSGNMQEAYARWREIKGGGQKNGHTSQKRSREK
;
A
#
# COMPACT_ATOMS: atom_id res chain seq x y z
N MET A 1 -35.51 -9.36 -16.89
CA MET A 1 -34.84 -8.23 -16.18
C MET A 1 -33.51 -8.74 -15.66
N LYS A 2 -32.38 -8.33 -16.27
CA LYS A 2 -31.04 -8.79 -15.88
C LYS A 2 -30.53 -7.84 -14.81
N ALA A 3 -30.55 -8.26 -13.54
CA ALA A 3 -29.95 -7.51 -12.45
C ALA A 3 -28.43 -7.42 -12.71
N ARG A 4 -28.01 -6.36 -13.40
CA ARG A 4 -26.61 -5.94 -13.41
C ARG A 4 -26.35 -5.43 -12.01
N SER A 5 -25.85 -6.31 -11.13
CA SER A 5 -25.27 -5.91 -9.86
C SER A 5 -24.26 -4.82 -10.14
N PHE A 6 -24.66 -3.56 -9.91
CA PHE A 6 -23.77 -2.44 -9.76
C PHE A 6 -22.92 -2.77 -8.52
N MET A 7 -21.85 -3.54 -8.71
CA MET A 7 -20.78 -3.60 -7.72
C MET A 7 -20.26 -2.17 -7.64
N LYS A 8 -20.76 -1.42 -6.65
CA LYS A 8 -20.23 -0.11 -6.26
C LYS A 8 -18.71 -0.27 -6.25
N LYS A 9 -18.03 0.54 -7.04
CA LYS A 9 -16.56 0.59 -7.04
C LYS A 9 -16.12 1.13 -5.69
N TYR A 10 -16.06 0.26 -4.68
CA TYR A 10 -15.68 0.65 -3.33
C TYR A 10 -14.23 1.12 -3.39
N SER A 11 -14.07 2.42 -3.19
CA SER A 11 -12.79 3.08 -3.08
C SER A 11 -12.72 3.76 -1.72
N PHE A 12 -11.78 3.39 -0.87
CA PHE A 12 -11.60 4.04 0.43
C PHE A 12 -10.12 4.23 0.73
N VAL A 13 -9.81 5.33 1.43
CA VAL A 13 -8.46 5.62 1.91
C VAL A 13 -8.26 4.84 3.20
N VAL A 14 -7.25 3.98 3.22
CA VAL A 14 -6.84 3.20 4.38
C VAL A 14 -5.92 4.04 5.29
N GLY A 15 -5.12 4.92 4.69
CA GLY A 15 -4.31 5.87 5.44
C GLY A 15 -3.57 6.84 4.54
N GLU A 16 -3.10 7.92 5.13
CA GLU A 16 -2.23 8.90 4.48
C GLU A 16 -1.04 9.27 5.40
N CYS A 17 0.05 9.73 4.78
CA CYS A 17 1.25 10.20 5.46
C CYS A 17 1.98 11.20 4.57
N LEU A 18 2.46 12.27 5.18
CA LEU A 18 3.36 13.20 4.52
C LEU A 18 4.81 12.84 4.90
N LYS A 19 5.68 12.73 3.91
CA LYS A 19 7.12 12.54 4.09
C LYS A 19 7.88 13.36 3.06
N GLU A 20 8.81 14.20 3.52
CA GLU A 20 9.74 14.93 2.65
C GLU A 20 8.99 15.63 1.49
N ASP A 21 7.93 16.39 1.84
CA ASP A 21 7.07 17.13 0.90
C ASP A 21 6.27 16.26 -0.09
N GLN A 22 6.30 14.94 0.07
CA GLN A 22 5.52 13.99 -0.70
C GLN A 22 4.38 13.42 0.13
N LYS A 23 3.18 13.39 -0.46
CA LYS A 23 2.00 12.80 0.19
C LYS A 23 1.82 11.36 -0.26
N TYR A 24 2.01 10.42 0.66
CA TYR A 24 1.74 9.02 0.45
C TYR A 24 0.31 8.68 0.88
N GLN A 25 -0.43 7.96 0.03
CA GLN A 25 -1.78 7.50 0.32
C GLN A 25 -1.92 6.02 0.06
N PHE A 26 -2.41 5.31 1.06
CA PHE A 26 -2.81 3.92 0.97
C PHE A 26 -4.31 3.84 0.72
N ARG A 27 -4.72 3.25 -0.39
CA ARG A 27 -6.12 3.16 -0.84
C ARG A 27 -6.49 1.73 -1.20
N CYS A 28 -7.75 1.37 -0.98
CA CYS A 28 -8.36 0.18 -1.56
C CYS A 28 -9.31 0.62 -2.68
N LYS A 29 -9.24 -0.02 -3.86
CA LYS A 29 -10.12 0.22 -5.01
C LYS A 29 -10.37 -1.11 -5.72
N ASP A 30 -11.65 -1.44 -5.94
CA ASP A 30 -12.05 -2.64 -6.71
C ASP A 30 -11.33 -3.92 -6.20
N ARG A 31 -11.36 -4.13 -4.87
CA ARG A 31 -10.69 -5.25 -4.17
C ARG A 31 -9.16 -5.27 -4.28
N ASN A 32 -8.54 -4.20 -4.74
CA ASN A 32 -7.10 -4.06 -4.83
C ASN A 32 -6.60 -2.92 -3.95
N TYR A 33 -5.55 -3.21 -3.20
CA TYR A 33 -4.85 -2.29 -2.33
C TYR A 33 -3.72 -1.65 -3.12
N HIS A 34 -3.63 -0.33 -3.14
CA HIS A 34 -2.57 0.40 -3.82
C HIS A 34 -2.07 1.56 -2.97
N ILE A 35 -0.78 1.84 -3.10
CA ILE A 35 -0.13 2.96 -2.45
C ILE A 35 0.28 3.94 -3.53
N SER A 36 -0.20 5.17 -3.44
CA SER A 36 0.22 6.27 -4.28
C SER A 36 1.11 7.24 -3.52
N VAL A 37 1.98 7.92 -4.25
CA VAL A 37 2.76 9.07 -3.79
C VAL A 37 2.35 10.26 -4.66
N THR A 38 2.11 11.40 -4.02
CA THR A 38 1.87 12.67 -4.70
C THR A 38 3.08 13.54 -4.48
N THR A 39 3.75 13.93 -5.56
CA THR A 39 4.88 14.86 -5.50
C THR A 39 4.40 16.27 -5.10
N PRO A 40 5.28 17.15 -4.61
CA PRO A 40 4.91 18.54 -4.33
C PRO A 40 4.40 19.29 -5.58
N GLU A 41 4.81 18.87 -6.77
CA GLU A 41 4.30 19.36 -8.06
C GLU A 41 2.85 18.91 -8.36
N GLY A 42 2.24 18.13 -7.47
CA GLY A 42 0.87 17.60 -7.63
C GLY A 42 0.77 16.35 -8.50
N THR A 43 1.90 15.72 -8.85
CA THR A 43 1.88 14.49 -9.68
C THR A 43 1.63 13.27 -8.80
N GLU A 44 0.47 12.61 -8.95
CA GLU A 44 0.16 11.34 -8.30
C GLU A 44 0.73 10.15 -9.10
N LYS A 45 1.48 9.27 -8.43
CA LYS A 45 2.03 8.02 -8.99
C LYS A 45 1.72 6.85 -8.09
N ILE A 46 1.31 5.72 -8.67
CA ILE A 46 1.12 4.47 -7.92
C ILE A 46 2.46 3.75 -7.82
N ILE A 47 2.94 3.56 -6.60
CA ILE A 47 4.24 2.91 -6.31
C ILE A 47 4.09 1.45 -5.90
N PHE A 48 2.90 1.04 -5.49
CA PHE A 48 2.62 -0.34 -5.11
C PHE A 48 1.16 -0.70 -5.38
N ARG A 49 0.90 -1.94 -5.79
CA ARG A 49 -0.44 -2.50 -5.96
C ARG A 49 -0.44 -4.00 -5.63
N SER A 50 -1.37 -4.44 -4.80
CA SER A 50 -1.58 -5.86 -4.50
C SER A 50 -3.07 -6.14 -4.24
N GLY A 51 -3.52 -7.35 -4.59
CA GLY A 51 -4.83 -7.85 -4.17
C GLY A 51 -4.86 -8.27 -2.69
N ASN A 52 -3.69 -8.38 -2.05
CA ASN A 52 -3.54 -8.82 -0.67
C ASN A 52 -3.37 -7.61 0.27
N MET A 53 -4.27 -7.48 1.25
CA MET A 53 -4.24 -6.43 2.26
C MET A 53 -2.95 -6.48 3.10
N GLN A 54 -2.49 -7.69 3.48
CA GLN A 54 -1.35 -7.83 4.39
C GLN A 54 -0.05 -7.37 3.74
N GLU A 55 0.15 -7.71 2.46
CA GLU A 55 1.32 -7.28 1.70
C GLU A 55 1.32 -5.76 1.49
N ALA A 56 0.17 -5.19 1.13
CA ALA A 56 0.03 -3.76 0.96
C ALA A 56 0.21 -3.00 2.29
N TYR A 57 -0.31 -3.54 3.40
CA TYR A 57 -0.13 -2.95 4.71
C TYR A 57 1.33 -3.05 5.21
N ALA A 58 2.03 -4.14 4.90
CA ALA A 58 3.46 -4.27 5.19
C ALA A 58 4.27 -3.17 4.47
N ARG A 59 4.04 -2.98 3.17
CA ARG A 59 4.67 -1.88 2.40
C ARG A 59 4.28 -0.51 2.93
N TRP A 60 3.01 -0.31 3.28
CA TRP A 60 2.54 0.93 3.89
C TRP A 60 3.24 1.24 5.20
N ARG A 61 3.48 0.24 6.05
CA ARG A 61 4.24 0.40 7.29
C ARG A 61 5.69 0.75 7.06
N GLU A 62 6.35 0.16 6.06
CA GLU A 62 7.73 0.56 5.69
C GLU A 62 7.79 2.02 5.23
N ILE A 63 6.81 2.45 4.42
CA ILE A 63 6.71 3.83 3.94
C ILE A 63 6.45 4.80 5.09
N LYS A 64 5.46 4.53 5.95
CA LYS A 64 5.15 5.40 7.12
C LYS A 64 6.25 5.39 8.18
N GLY A 65 6.79 4.21 8.46
CA GLY A 65 7.65 3.91 9.59
C GLY A 65 9.12 3.69 9.22
N GLY A 66 9.64 4.47 8.28
CA GLY A 66 11.09 4.64 8.12
C GLY A 66 11.71 4.95 9.49
N GLY A 67 12.24 3.92 10.15
CA GLY A 67 12.71 3.99 11.54
C GLY A 67 12.01 3.07 12.56
N GLN A 68 11.56 1.86 12.19
CA GLN A 68 11.72 0.74 13.13
C GLN A 68 12.59 -0.32 12.46
N LYS A 69 13.88 -0.30 12.85
CA LYS A 69 14.78 -1.44 12.79
C LYS A 69 14.24 -2.56 13.70
N ASN A 70 13.06 -3.09 13.40
CA ASN A 70 12.71 -4.41 13.88
C ASN A 70 13.17 -5.36 12.79
N GLY A 71 14.38 -5.88 13.01
CA GLY A 71 14.94 -6.98 12.25
C GLY A 71 13.98 -8.16 12.29
N HIS A 72 13.00 -8.18 11.40
CA HIS A 72 12.68 -9.43 10.74
C HIS A 72 13.76 -9.62 9.70
N THR A 73 14.88 -10.13 10.20
CA THR A 73 15.66 -11.12 9.50
C THR A 73 14.65 -12.02 8.78
N SER A 74 14.42 -11.75 7.50
CA SER A 74 14.10 -12.81 6.58
C SER A 74 15.36 -13.65 6.56
N GLN A 75 15.52 -14.45 7.61
CA GLN A 75 16.49 -15.51 7.71
C GLN A 75 16.06 -16.44 6.61
N LYS A 76 16.59 -16.20 5.40
CA LYS A 76 16.81 -17.28 4.47
C LYS A 76 17.42 -18.37 5.33
N ARG A 77 16.71 -19.49 5.43
CA ARG A 77 17.26 -20.71 6.02
C ARG A 77 18.55 -21.01 5.26
N SER A 78 19.69 -20.58 5.79
CA SER A 78 20.93 -21.30 5.63
C SER A 78 20.83 -22.45 6.63
N ARG A 79 20.06 -23.47 6.23
CA ARG A 79 20.06 -24.77 6.87
C ARG A 79 20.99 -25.63 6.02
N GLU A 80 21.90 -26.31 6.72
CA GLU A 80 22.80 -27.38 6.23
C GLU A 80 24.01 -26.88 5.41
N LYS A 81 25.24 -27.31 5.68
CA LYS A 81 25.74 -28.42 6.50
C LYS A 81 27.22 -28.17 6.83
#